data_AF-A0A3D1BAT3-F1
#
_entry.id   AF-A0A3D1BAT3-F1
#
_cell.length_a   1.000
_cell.length_b   1.000
_cell.length_c   1.000
_cell.angle_alpha   90.00
_cell.angle_beta   90.00
_cell.angle_gamma   90.00
#
_symmetry.space_group_name_H-M   'P 1'
#
loop_
_entity.id
_entity.type
_entity.pdbx_description
1 polymer ?
#
loop_
_entity_poly.entity_id
_entity_poly.type
_entity_poly.pdbx_seq_one_letter_code
_entity_poly.pdbx_strand_id
1 'polypeptide(L)'
;YDRTGRRLAELYRGDPLDLPHQVSDLPDWQKSEMRANLLIELPQAAGPPGHLLMVASSELPGAFYTGTFTASLAILLASLLLWALVARQIRRLITRPIRDLEALSRQVTRDEDYSLRATPKNRDEIGHLADAFNTMLSRMEAREQQLKRARDEAQEAFDHAQGLAEET
;
A
#
# COMPACT_ATOMS: atom_id res chain seq x y z
N TYR A 1 -29.26 -25.81 -42.25
CA TYR A 1 -28.67 -26.42 -43.46
C TYR A 1 -29.59 -27.51 -43.99
N ASP A 2 -29.65 -27.67 -45.30
CA ASP A 2 -30.42 -28.73 -45.96
C ASP A 2 -29.74 -30.09 -45.87
N ARG A 3 -30.39 -31.07 -46.47
CA ARG A 3 -29.94 -32.46 -46.65
C ARG A 3 -28.61 -32.62 -47.40
N THR A 4 -28.18 -31.61 -48.15
CA THR A 4 -26.89 -31.58 -48.85
C THR A 4 -25.80 -30.86 -48.04
N GLY A 5 -26.14 -30.43 -46.82
CA GLY A 5 -25.27 -29.64 -45.97
C GLY A 5 -25.16 -28.19 -46.41
N ARG A 6 -26.02 -27.69 -47.31
CA ARG A 6 -25.99 -26.30 -47.78
C ARG A 6 -26.85 -25.38 -46.89
N ARG A 7 -26.39 -24.16 -46.63
CA ARG A 7 -27.14 -23.18 -45.82
C ARG A 7 -28.46 -22.81 -46.52
N LEU A 8 -29.58 -23.03 -45.81
CA LEU A 8 -30.93 -22.75 -46.32
C LEU A 8 -31.43 -21.36 -45.92
N ALA A 9 -31.24 -21.02 -44.65
CA ALA A 9 -31.70 -19.80 -44.05
C ALA A 9 -30.78 -19.46 -42.88
N GLU A 10 -30.71 -18.18 -42.57
CA GLU A 10 -29.99 -17.64 -41.43
C GLU A 10 -30.91 -16.65 -40.73
N LEU A 11 -31.03 -16.80 -39.41
CA LEU A 11 -31.74 -15.85 -38.56
C LEU A 11 -30.77 -15.43 -37.47
N TYR A 12 -30.39 -14.15 -37.48
CA TYR A 12 -29.51 -13.56 -36.50
C TYR A 12 -30.22 -12.41 -35.78
N ARG A 13 -29.80 -12.14 -34.54
CA ARG A 13 -30.22 -10.99 -33.75
C ARG A 13 -28.95 -10.38 -33.14
N GLY A 14 -28.49 -9.25 -33.67
CA GLY A 14 -27.18 -8.67 -33.35
C GLY A 14 -26.34 -8.50 -34.61
N ASP A 15 -25.01 -8.60 -34.47
CA ASP A 15 -24.10 -8.47 -35.59
C ASP A 15 -24.19 -9.68 -36.54
N PRO A 16 -24.17 -9.46 -37.87
CA PRO A 16 -24.21 -10.54 -38.85
C PRO A 16 -22.95 -11.39 -38.73
N LEU A 17 -23.11 -12.72 -38.73
CA LEU A 17 -22.00 -13.65 -38.75
C LEU A 17 -21.74 -14.12 -40.17
N ASP A 18 -20.47 -14.19 -40.56
CA ASP A 18 -20.10 -14.83 -41.82
C ASP A 18 -20.10 -16.35 -41.65
N LEU A 19 -21.30 -16.95 -41.67
CA LEU A 19 -21.46 -18.39 -41.54
C LEU A 19 -21.07 -19.09 -42.85
N PRO A 20 -20.37 -20.23 -42.77
CA PRO A 20 -20.00 -20.99 -43.96
C PRO A 20 -21.23 -21.49 -44.73
N HIS A 21 -21.06 -21.63 -46.04
CA HIS A 21 -22.14 -22.11 -46.91
C HIS A 21 -22.42 -23.60 -46.75
N GLN A 22 -21.44 -24.37 -46.26
CA GLN A 22 -21.51 -25.82 -46.10
C GLN A 22 -21.27 -26.25 -44.64
N VAL A 23 -22.04 -27.24 -44.15
CA VAL A 23 -21.91 -27.79 -42.79
C VAL A 23 -20.52 -28.36 -42.54
N SER A 24 -19.86 -28.90 -43.57
CA SER A 24 -18.50 -29.48 -43.48
C SER A 24 -17.45 -28.49 -43.02
N ASP A 25 -17.67 -27.19 -43.26
CA ASP A 25 -16.70 -26.13 -42.99
C ASP A 25 -16.94 -25.50 -41.61
N LEU A 26 -18.03 -25.89 -40.93
CA LEU A 26 -18.34 -25.42 -39.58
C LEU A 26 -17.26 -25.76 -38.55
N PRO A 27 -16.66 -26.96 -38.50
CA PRO A 27 -15.64 -27.27 -37.51
C PRO A 27 -14.42 -26.35 -37.56
N ASP A 28 -14.05 -25.87 -38.75
CA ASP A 28 -12.92 -24.95 -38.90
C ASP A 28 -13.32 -23.51 -38.59
N TRP A 29 -14.50 -23.09 -39.02
CA TRP A 29 -15.10 -21.81 -38.62
C TRP A 29 -15.27 -21.70 -37.09
N GLN A 30 -15.71 -22.77 -36.43
CA GLN A 30 -15.86 -22.84 -34.97
C GLN A 30 -14.53 -22.69 -34.22
N LYS A 31 -13.40 -23.10 -34.81
CA LYS A 31 -12.08 -22.89 -34.21
C LYS A 31 -11.64 -21.43 -34.29
N SER A 32 -12.08 -20.70 -35.33
CA SER A 32 -11.78 -19.28 -35.48
C SER A 32 -12.67 -18.36 -34.65
N GLU A 33 -13.87 -18.84 -34.27
CA GLU A 33 -14.87 -18.03 -33.58
C GLU A 33 -14.96 -18.40 -32.08
N MET A 34 -14.66 -17.46 -31.17
CA MET A 34 -14.89 -17.64 -29.72
C MET A 34 -16.35 -17.36 -29.34
N ARG A 35 -17.30 -18.05 -29.98
CA ARG A 35 -18.73 -17.96 -29.65
C ARG A 35 -19.27 -19.33 -29.26
N ALA A 36 -20.18 -19.35 -28.29
CA ALA A 36 -20.90 -20.56 -27.94
C ALA A 36 -21.75 -20.98 -29.14
N ASN A 37 -21.57 -22.20 -29.63
CA ASN A 37 -22.31 -22.74 -30.75
C ASN A 37 -22.92 -24.10 -30.37
N LEU A 38 -24.04 -24.42 -31.00
CA LEU A 38 -24.72 -25.69 -30.85
C LEU A 38 -25.23 -26.15 -32.22
N LEU A 39 -24.77 -27.31 -32.65
CA LEU A 39 -25.23 -27.98 -33.86
C LEU A 39 -26.20 -29.09 -33.46
N ILE A 40 -27.46 -28.97 -33.86
CA ILE A 40 -28.51 -29.95 -33.61
C ILE A 40 -28.87 -30.61 -34.94
N GLU A 41 -28.85 -31.94 -34.98
CA GLU A 41 -29.41 -32.71 -36.08
C GLU A 41 -30.94 -32.76 -35.97
N LEU A 42 -31.63 -32.45 -37.05
CA LEU A 42 -33.08 -32.50 -37.17
C LEU A 42 -33.47 -33.79 -37.89
N PRO A 43 -33.86 -34.86 -37.16
CA PRO A 43 -34.23 -36.13 -37.77
C PRO A 43 -35.49 -35.99 -38.64
N GLN A 44 -35.50 -36.67 -39.79
CA GLN A 44 -36.63 -36.67 -40.72
C GLN A 44 -37.11 -38.09 -41.00
N ALA A 45 -38.41 -38.25 -41.24
CA ALA A 45 -39.05 -39.56 -41.43
C ALA A 45 -38.56 -40.33 -42.67
N ALA A 46 -38.03 -39.63 -43.67
CA ALA A 46 -37.39 -40.23 -44.84
C ALA A 46 -36.29 -39.31 -45.38
N GLY A 47 -35.03 -39.75 -45.34
CA GLY A 47 -33.87 -39.04 -45.89
C GLY A 47 -32.82 -38.63 -44.85
N PRO A 48 -31.70 -38.03 -45.29
CA PRO A 48 -30.64 -37.58 -44.38
C PRO A 48 -31.13 -36.43 -43.47
N PRO A 49 -30.63 -36.35 -42.22
CA PRO A 49 -31.07 -35.34 -41.26
C PRO A 49 -30.71 -33.92 -41.73
N GLY A 50 -31.58 -32.97 -41.40
CA GLY A 50 -31.25 -31.54 -41.52
C GLY A 50 -30.35 -31.11 -40.37
N HIS A 51 -29.71 -29.94 -40.48
CA HIS A 51 -28.89 -29.42 -39.38
C HIS A 51 -29.32 -28.01 -38.99
N LEU A 52 -29.51 -27.78 -37.70
CA LEU A 52 -29.75 -26.47 -37.10
C LEU A 52 -28.50 -26.03 -36.35
N LEU A 53 -27.92 -24.90 -36.76
CA LEU A 53 -26.83 -24.26 -36.03
C LEU A 53 -27.41 -23.10 -35.23
N MET A 54 -27.20 -23.10 -33.93
CA MET A 54 -27.42 -21.95 -33.06
C MET A 54 -26.07 -21.39 -32.64
N VAL A 55 -25.90 -20.08 -32.78
CA VAL A 55 -24.71 -19.36 -32.32
C VAL A 55 -25.18 -18.35 -31.30
N ALA A 56 -24.71 -18.48 -30.07
CA ALA A 56 -24.91 -17.50 -29.01
C ALA A 56 -23.68 -16.61 -28.93
N SER A 57 -23.87 -15.32 -29.19
CA SER A 57 -22.83 -14.33 -28.98
C SER A 57 -22.72 -14.02 -27.49
N SER A 58 -21.60 -14.39 -26.86
CA SER A 58 -21.25 -13.88 -25.52
C SER A 58 -20.62 -12.49 -25.66
N GLU A 59 -21.35 -11.55 -26.26
CA GLU A 59 -20.95 -10.14 -26.25
C GLU A 59 -21.41 -9.59 -24.90
N LEU A 60 -20.58 -9.72 -23.86
CA LEU A 60 -20.68 -8.80 -22.74
C LEU A 60 -20.46 -7.41 -23.34
N PRO A 61 -21.45 -6.49 -23.30
CA PRO A 61 -21.33 -5.21 -23.99
C PRO A 61 -19.99 -4.56 -23.65
N GLY A 62 -19.23 -4.06 -24.64
CA GLY A 62 -17.85 -3.58 -24.42
C GLY A 62 -17.72 -2.58 -23.27
N ALA A 63 -18.80 -1.84 -22.97
CA ALA A 63 -18.96 -0.97 -21.82
C ALA A 63 -18.71 -1.66 -20.46
N PHE A 64 -19.03 -2.95 -20.31
CA PHE A 64 -18.78 -3.72 -19.10
C PHE A 64 -17.28 -3.92 -18.86
N TYR A 65 -16.51 -4.23 -19.90
CA TYR A 65 -15.06 -4.37 -19.77
C TYR A 65 -14.40 -3.02 -19.49
N THR A 66 -14.70 -1.99 -20.29
CA THR A 66 -14.09 -0.67 -20.11
C THR A 66 -14.47 -0.05 -18.77
N GLY A 67 -15.71 -0.21 -18.31
CA GLY A 67 -16.17 0.28 -17.01
C GLY A 67 -15.52 -0.44 -15.83
N THR A 68 -15.43 -1.77 -15.90
CA THR A 68 -14.85 -2.57 -14.80
C THR A 68 -13.34 -2.36 -14.70
N PHE A 69 -12.63 -2.28 -15.83
CA PHE A 69 -11.20 -1.99 -15.84
C PHE A 69 -10.90 -0.57 -15.34
N THR A 70 -11.65 0.44 -15.76
CA THR A 70 -11.45 1.82 -15.29
C THR A 70 -11.78 1.98 -13.81
N ALA A 71 -12.87 1.37 -13.33
CA ALA A 71 -13.21 1.37 -11.91
C ALA A 71 -12.15 0.65 -11.06
N SER A 72 -11.71 -0.54 -11.49
CA SER A 72 -10.64 -1.30 -10.80
C SER A 72 -9.34 -0.51 -10.74
N LEU A 73 -8.95 0.14 -11.84
CA LEU A 73 -7.73 0.97 -11.88
C LEU A 73 -7.86 2.19 -10.97
N ALA A 74 -9.01 2.87 -10.97
CA ALA A 74 -9.26 4.01 -10.10
C ALA A 74 -9.18 3.61 -8.61
N ILE A 75 -9.78 2.47 -8.23
CA ILE A 75 -9.73 1.95 -6.86
C ILE A 75 -8.29 1.59 -6.47
N LEU A 76 -7.53 0.96 -7.38
CA LEU A 76 -6.13 0.62 -7.14
C LEU A 76 -5.29 1.87 -6.89
N LEU A 77 -5.42 2.88 -7.75
CA LEU A 77 -4.70 4.15 -7.61
C LEU A 77 -5.08 4.89 -6.33
N ALA A 78 -6.38 4.96 -6.01
CA ALA A 78 -6.87 5.55 -4.78
C ALA A 78 -6.32 4.83 -3.54
N SER A 79 -6.29 3.49 -3.55
CA SER A 79 -5.74 2.68 -2.47
C SER A 79 -4.24 2.92 -2.29
N LEU A 80 -3.48 3.03 -3.38
CA LEU A 80 -2.05 3.29 -3.35
C LEU A 80 -1.74 4.69 -2.80
N LEU A 81 -2.54 5.69 -3.21
CA LEU A 81 -2.45 7.05 -2.69
C LEU A 81 -2.76 7.11 -1.19
N LEU A 82 -3.83 6.43 -0.77
CA LEU A 82 -4.21 6.35 0.64
C LEU A 82 -3.10 5.68 1.46
N TRP A 83 -2.57 4.55 0.98
CA TRP A 83 -1.44 3.86 1.63
C TRP A 83 -0.22 4.78 1.77
N ALA A 84 0.17 5.49 0.71
CA ALA A 84 1.30 6.41 0.74
C ALA A 84 1.07 7.57 1.73
N LEU A 85 -0.15 8.10 1.82
CA LEU A 85 -0.52 9.16 2.76
C LEU A 85 -0.42 8.67 4.21
N VAL A 86 -0.98 7.49 4.50
CA VAL A 86 -0.93 6.88 5.84
C VAL A 86 0.52 6.58 6.24
N ALA A 87 1.31 5.97 5.35
CA ALA A 87 2.71 5.68 5.60
C ALA A 87 3.51 6.96 5.89
N ARG A 88 3.25 8.04 5.16
CA ARG A 88 3.87 9.35 5.38
C ARG A 88 3.47 9.95 6.74
N GLN A 89 2.21 9.81 7.13
CA GLN A 89 1.71 10.23 8.44
C GLN A 89 2.39 9.47 9.58
N ILE A 90 2.41 8.13 9.53
CA ILE A 90 3.07 7.29 10.54
C ILE A 90 4.55 7.67 10.68
N ARG A 91 5.26 7.83 9.55
CA ARG A 91 6.66 8.22 9.58
C ARG A 91 6.88 9.59 10.23
N ARG A 92 5.98 10.54 10.00
CA ARG A 92 6.09 11.91 10.52
C ARG A 92 5.73 12.00 12.01
N LEU A 93 4.68 11.31 12.44
CA LEU A 93 4.14 11.41 13.80
C LEU A 93 4.78 10.43 14.78
N ILE A 94 5.25 9.27 14.31
CA ILE A 94 5.75 8.21 15.20
C ILE A 94 7.24 7.96 14.92
N THR A 95 7.59 7.53 13.70
CA THR A 95 8.95 7.04 13.43
C THR A 95 10.02 8.13 13.54
N ARG A 96 9.73 9.35 13.07
CA ARG A 96 10.69 10.47 13.15
C ARG A 96 10.95 10.91 14.59
N PRO A 97 9.93 11.26 15.41
CA PRO A 97 10.17 11.64 16.81
C PRO A 97 10.92 10.59 17.64
N ILE A 98 10.62 9.29 17.43
CA ILE A 98 11.35 8.21 18.12
C ILE A 98 12.84 8.20 17.76
N ARG A 99 13.17 8.36 16.47
CA ARG A 99 14.58 8.46 16.03
C ARG A 99 15.26 9.73 16.52
N ASP A 100 14.54 10.85 16.56
CA ASP A 100 15.06 12.12 17.08
C ASP A 100 15.42 11.95 18.59
N LEU A 101 14.55 11.29 19.37
CA LEU A 101 14.82 10.98 20.79
C LEU A 101 15.97 9.99 20.97
N GLU A 102 16.06 8.95 20.15
CA GLU A 102 17.17 7.99 20.16
C GLU A 102 18.51 8.68 19.87
N ALA A 103 18.54 9.54 18.85
CA ALA A 103 19.74 10.30 18.48
C ALA A 103 20.15 11.26 19.60
N LEU A 104 19.19 11.98 20.18
CA LEU A 104 19.43 12.88 21.30
C LEU A 104 19.99 12.13 22.52
N SER A 105 19.39 10.99 22.87
CA SER A 105 19.88 10.16 23.98
C SER A 105 21.33 9.71 23.75
N ARG A 106 21.67 9.28 22.52
CA ARG A 106 23.06 8.91 22.18
C ARG A 106 24.01 10.10 22.26
N GLN A 107 23.56 11.28 21.87
CA GLN A 107 24.36 12.50 21.91
C GLN A 107 24.64 12.91 23.36
N VAL A 108 23.60 12.96 24.22
CA VAL A 108 23.76 13.25 25.65
C VAL A 108 24.72 12.28 26.32
N THR A 109 24.61 10.97 26.05
CA THR A 109 25.53 9.98 26.65
C THR A 109 26.96 10.10 26.14
N ARG A 110 27.16 10.56 24.90
CA ARG A 110 28.50 10.67 24.29
C ARG A 110 29.22 11.94 24.74
N ASP A 111 28.50 13.05 24.74
CA ASP A 111 29.07 14.38 24.95
C ASP A 111 28.93 14.85 26.40
N GLU A 112 28.22 14.08 27.25
CA GLU A 112 27.84 14.44 28.64
C GLU A 112 27.14 15.80 28.75
N ASP A 113 26.58 16.29 27.64
CA ASP A 113 25.88 17.56 27.58
C ASP A 113 24.40 17.38 27.94
N TYR A 114 24.10 17.59 29.23
CA TYR A 114 22.73 17.54 29.75
C TYR A 114 21.91 18.80 29.47
N SER A 115 22.45 19.81 28.76
CA SER A 115 21.70 21.01 28.38
C SER A 115 20.79 20.79 27.17
N LEU A 116 21.05 19.72 26.40
CA LEU A 116 20.28 19.36 25.21
C LEU A 116 18.81 19.07 25.55
N ARG A 117 17.89 19.36 24.63
CA ARG A 117 16.45 19.18 24.83
C ARG A 117 15.76 18.58 23.61
N ALA A 118 14.84 17.66 23.86
CA ALA A 118 13.92 17.14 22.86
C ALA A 118 12.86 18.20 22.54
N THR A 119 12.52 18.39 21.27
CA THR A 119 11.41 19.27 20.87
C THR A 119 10.13 18.44 20.72
N PRO A 120 9.10 18.64 21.56
CA PRO A 120 7.83 17.95 21.42
C PRO A 120 7.16 18.42 20.12
N LYS A 121 6.97 17.51 19.15
CA LYS A 121 6.33 17.83 17.87
C LYS A 121 4.81 17.61 17.90
N ASN A 122 4.32 16.81 18.84
CA ASN A 122 2.91 16.42 18.98
C ASN A 122 2.47 16.51 20.45
N ARG A 123 1.16 16.55 20.67
CA ARG A 123 0.51 16.49 22.00
C ARG A 123 -0.05 15.10 22.31
N ASP A 124 0.63 14.08 21.82
CA ASP A 124 0.29 12.66 22.00
C ASP A 124 1.24 12.02 23.04
N GLU A 125 1.16 10.70 23.17
CA GLU A 125 2.03 9.90 24.05
C GLU A 125 3.52 10.11 23.75
N ILE A 126 3.87 10.40 22.49
CA ILE A 126 5.26 10.66 22.08
C ILE A 126 5.71 12.06 22.54
N GLY A 127 4.80 13.05 22.49
CA GLY A 127 5.03 14.37 23.09
C GLY A 127 5.28 14.27 24.60
N HIS A 128 4.43 13.54 25.32
CA HIS A 128 4.60 13.31 26.75
C HIS A 128 5.90 12.59 27.09
N LEU A 129 6.33 11.64 26.26
CA LEU A 129 7.63 10.98 26.41
C LEU A 129 8.79 11.97 26.26
N ALA A 130 8.71 12.90 25.29
CA ALA A 130 9.71 13.95 25.11
C ALA A 130 9.78 14.90 26.32
N ASP A 131 8.64 15.26 26.90
CA ASP A 131 8.58 16.09 28.11
C ASP A 131 9.17 15.38 29.34
N ALA A 132 8.86 14.09 29.51
CA ALA A 132 9.44 13.28 30.57
C ALA A 132 10.96 13.14 30.43
N PHE A 133 11.45 12.96 29.19
CA PHE A 133 12.87 12.91 28.88
C PHE A 133 13.58 14.25 29.21
N ASN A 134 12.99 15.38 28.81
CA ASN A 134 13.52 16.70 29.16
C ASN A 134 13.55 16.96 30.68
N THR A 135 12.55 16.46 31.41
CA THR A 135 12.52 16.55 32.87
C THR A 135 13.65 15.74 33.50
N MET A 136 13.96 14.56 32.96
CA MET A 136 15.09 13.74 33.39
C MET A 136 16.42 14.49 33.17
N LEU A 137 16.64 15.05 31.98
CA LEU A 137 17.85 15.82 31.67
C LEU A 137 18.00 17.03 32.58
N SER A 138 16.92 17.78 32.83
CA SER A 138 16.94 18.93 33.74
C SER A 138 17.34 18.53 35.16
N ARG A 139 16.92 17.35 35.63
CA ARG A 139 17.33 16.82 36.95
C ARG A 139 18.79 16.38 36.96
N MET A 140 19.30 15.80 35.88
CA MET A 140 20.71 15.43 35.75
C MET A 140 21.60 16.67 35.75
N GLU A 141 21.26 17.67 34.93
CA GLU A 141 21.96 18.95 34.87
C GLU A 141 22.00 19.66 36.24
N ALA A 142 20.88 19.68 36.97
CA ALA A 142 20.85 20.26 38.31
C ALA A 142 21.76 19.51 39.30
N ARG A 143 21.83 18.18 39.21
CA ARG A 143 22.74 17.37 40.05
C ARG A 143 24.19 17.62 39.69
N GLU A 144 24.52 17.73 38.41
CA GLU A 144 25.85 18.07 37.90
C GLU A 144 26.34 19.39 38.51
N GLN A 145 25.48 20.41 38.48
CA GLN A 145 25.80 21.73 39.02
C GLN A 145 25.97 21.71 40.54
N GLN A 146 25.14 20.95 41.25
CA GLN A 146 25.29 20.78 42.71
C GLN A 146 26.60 20.09 43.06
N LEU A 147 26.96 19.02 42.34
CA LEU A 147 28.20 18.30 42.56
C LEU A 147 29.42 19.19 42.28
N LYS A 148 29.35 20.01 41.22
CA LYS A 148 30.39 20.98 40.90
C LYS A 148 30.56 22.01 42.02
N ARG A 149 29.47 22.63 42.49
CA ARG A 149 29.54 23.62 43.59
C ARG A 149 30.12 23.01 44.87
N ALA A 150 29.67 21.81 45.25
CA ALA A 150 30.19 21.13 46.43
C ALA A 150 31.70 20.82 46.32
N ARG A 151 32.18 20.48 45.12
CA ARG A 151 33.61 20.28 44.85
C ARG A 151 34.39 21.59 44.94
N ASP A 152 33.87 22.67 44.36
CA ASP A 152 34.52 23.98 44.36
C ASP A 152 34.63 24.52 45.81
N GLU A 153 33.56 24.41 46.61
CA GLU A 153 33.55 24.77 48.04
C GLU A 153 34.54 23.93 48.86
N ALA A 154 34.62 22.62 48.61
CA ALA A 154 35.56 21.74 49.30
C ALA A 154 37.03 22.08 48.96
N GLN A 155 37.31 22.46 47.71
CA GLN A 155 38.64 22.87 47.28
C GLN A 155 39.05 24.20 47.91
N GLU A 156 38.18 25.21 47.89
CA GLU A 156 38.45 26.51 48.54
C GLU A 156 38.73 26.35 50.04
N ALA A 157 37.95 25.51 50.73
CA ALA A 157 38.17 25.25 52.16
C ALA A 157 39.53 24.57 52.42
N PHE A 158 39.95 23.66 51.54
CA PHE A 158 41.25 23.00 51.63
C PHE A 158 42.40 23.99 51.40
N ASP A 159 42.31 24.82 50.36
CA ASP A 159 43.33 25.82 50.02
C ASP A 159 43.48 26.86 51.14
N HIS A 160 42.37 27.31 51.73
CA HIS A 160 42.39 28.21 52.88
C HIS A 160 43.04 27.59 54.12
N ALA A 161 42.81 26.29 54.38
CA ALA A 161 43.45 25.58 55.49
C ALA A 161 44.97 25.42 55.29
N GLN A 162 45.44 25.18 54.06
CA GLN A 162 46.88 25.13 53.77
C GLN A 162 47.56 26.50 53.93
N GLY A 163 46.95 27.57 53.46
CA GLY A 163 47.52 28.92 53.60
C GLY A 163 47.75 29.31 55.06
N LEU A 164 46.83 28.95 55.96
CA LEU A 164 46.99 29.19 57.40
C LEU A 164 48.13 28.37 58.04
N ALA A 165 48.43 27.19 57.50
CA ALA A 165 49.49 26.32 58.04
C ALA A 165 50.91 26.73 57.58
N GLU A 166 51.03 27.45 56.46
CA GLU A 166 52.32 27.97 55.98
C GLU A 166 52.72 29.30 56.65
N GLU A 167 51.78 30.03 57.24
CA GLU A 167 52.05 31.29 57.96
C GLU A 167 52.44 31.11 59.45
N THR A 168 52.34 29.90 60.00
CA THR A 168 52.70 29.57 61.40
C THR A 168 54.00 28.79 61.51
#